data_AF-A0A8G2DM87-F1
#
_entry.id   AF-A0A8G2DM87-F1
#
_cell.length_a   1.000
_cell.length_b   1.000
_cell.length_c   1.000
_cell.angle_alpha   90.00
_cell.angle_beta   90.00
_cell.angle_gamma   90.00
#
_symmetry.space_group_name_H-M   'P 1'
#
loop_
_entity.id
_entity.type
_entity.pdbx_description
1 polymer ?
#
loop_
_entity_poly.entity_id
_entity_poly.type
_entity_poly.pdbx_seq_one_letter_code
_entity_poly.pdbx_strand_id
1 'polypeptide(L)' 'MTANIVNAETWKFEIGQMVTHRDQPMPSTVLSRQRAGRHGEIYGVRRLDDCSVRDLMILGEVLLPA' A
#
# COMPACT_ATOMS: atom_id res chain seq x y z
N MET A 1 35.48 -11.94 4.83
CA MET A 1 34.93 -10.91 3.93
C MET A 1 33.46 -11.23 3.72
N THR A 2 32.57 -10.64 4.52
CA THR A 2 31.14 -10.95 4.48
C THR A 2 30.48 -9.86 3.65
N ALA A 3 29.97 -10.23 2.47
CA ALA A 3 29.26 -9.32 1.59
C ALA A 3 28.04 -8.72 2.30
N ASN A 4 27.95 -7.39 2.26
CA ASN A 4 26.82 -6.63 2.81
C ASN A 4 25.50 -7.16 2.22
N ILE A 5 24.57 -7.48 3.12
CA ILE A 5 23.25 -7.98 2.82
C ILE A 5 22.54 -6.96 1.91
N VAL A 6 22.08 -7.45 0.77
CA VAL A 6 21.24 -6.69 -0.17
C VAL A 6 20.04 -6.18 0.62
N ASN A 7 19.91 -4.85 0.69
CA ASN A 7 18.79 -4.19 1.35
C ASN A 7 17.53 -4.57 0.57
N ALA A 8 16.85 -5.65 0.97
CA ALA A 8 15.58 -6.05 0.38
C ALA A 8 14.63 -4.87 0.56
N GLU A 9 14.26 -4.20 -0.54
CA GLU A 9 13.36 -3.05 -0.50
C GLU A 9 12.07 -3.48 0.20
N THR A 10 11.96 -3.09 1.47
CA THR A 10 10.83 -3.49 2.30
C THR A 10 9.71 -2.53 1.97
N TRP A 11 8.67 -3.05 1.32
CA TRP A 11 7.44 -2.31 1.09
C TRP A 11 6.61 -2.34 2.37
N LYS A 12 5.90 -1.25 2.70
CA LYS A 12 5.01 -1.26 3.87
C LYS A 12 3.89 -2.30 3.74
N PHE A 13 3.42 -2.50 2.51
CA PHE A 13 2.40 -3.49 2.15
C PHE A 13 2.78 -4.29 0.91
N GLU A 14 2.36 -5.55 0.90
CA GLU A 14 2.52 -6.47 -0.23
C GLU A 14 1.32 -6.44 -1.18
N ILE A 15 1.53 -6.83 -2.44
CA ILE A 15 0.43 -7.02 -3.40
C ILE A 15 -0.49 -8.14 -2.90
N GLY A 16 -1.80 -7.90 -2.96
CA GLY A 16 -2.82 -8.79 -2.41
C GLY A 16 -3.08 -8.62 -0.92
N GLN A 17 -2.28 -7.83 -0.20
CA GLN A 17 -2.52 -7.56 1.22
C GLN A 17 -3.80 -6.75 1.41
N MET A 18 -4.53 -7.09 2.47
CA MET A 18 -5.69 -6.34 2.95
C MET A 18 -5.25 -5.11 3.74
N VAL A 19 -5.80 -3.96 3.38
CA VAL A 19 -5.52 -2.66 4.00
C VAL A 19 -6.80 -1.86 4.19
N THR A 20 -6.75 -0.89 5.10
CA THR A 20 -7.82 0.11 5.29
C THR A 20 -7.21 1.49 5.49
N HIS A 21 -7.99 2.53 5.22
CA HIS A 21 -7.60 3.89 5.54
C HIS A 21 -7.70 4.13 7.05
N ARG A 22 -6.76 4.89 7.63
CA ARG A 22 -6.68 5.15 9.07
C ARG A 22 -7.83 6.01 9.60
N ASP A 23 -8.33 6.94 8.79
CA ASP A 23 -9.33 7.93 9.22
C ASP A 23 -10.77 7.47 8.95
N GLN A 24 -10.98 6.56 7.98
CA GLN A 24 -12.29 6.02 7.65
C GLN A 24 -12.14 4.53 7.28
N PRO A 25 -12.96 3.62 7.83
CA PRO A 25 -12.98 2.23 7.39
C PRO A 25 -13.22 2.16 5.87
N MET A 26 -12.22 1.65 5.16
CA MET A 26 -12.25 1.48 3.71
C MET A 26 -11.53 0.18 3.35
N PRO A 27 -12.16 -0.99 3.58
CA PRO A 27 -11.56 -2.28 3.33
C PRO A 27 -11.13 -2.39 1.87
N SER A 28 -9.84 -2.63 1.63
CA SER A 28 -9.26 -2.62 0.29
C SER A 28 -8.17 -3.68 0.16
N THR A 29 -7.92 -4.12 -1.07
CA THR A 29 -6.80 -5.00 -1.42
C THR A 29 -5.75 -4.25 -2.22
N VAL A 30 -4.47 -4.41 -1.88
CA VAL A 30 -3.37 -3.79 -2.63
C VAL A 30 -3.22 -4.45 -4.00
N LEU A 31 -3.26 -3.66 -5.07
CA LEU A 31 -3.11 -4.10 -6.46
C LEU A 31 -1.78 -3.69 -7.09
N SER A 32 -1.21 -2.56 -6.68
CA SER A 32 0.05 -2.07 -7.20
C SER A 32 0.81 -1.26 -6.13
N ARG A 33 2.11 -1.11 -6.34
CA ARG A 33 3.00 -0.34 -5.48
C ARG A 33 3.98 0.46 -6.32
N GLN A 34 4.17 1.73 -5.97
CA GLN A 34 5.06 2.63 -6.67
C GLN A 34 5.84 3.49 -5.68
N ARG A 35 7.13 3.72 -5.94
CA ARG A 35 7.92 4.71 -5.21
C ARG A 35 7.61 6.11 -5.74
N ALA A 36 7.27 7.03 -4.84
CA ALA A 36 7.07 8.44 -5.15
C ALA A 36 8.29 9.30 -4.74
N GLY A 37 9.49 8.74 -4.91
CA GLY A 37 10.75 9.38 -4.49
C GLY A 37 10.70 9.79 -3.01
N ARG A 38 10.93 11.07 -2.73
CA ARG A 38 10.89 11.64 -1.37
C ARG A 38 9.51 11.58 -0.69
N HIS A 39 8.44 11.34 -1.45
CA HIS A 39 7.07 11.31 -0.93
C HIS A 39 6.64 9.92 -0.44
N GLY A 40 7.57 8.94 -0.42
CA GLY A 40 7.33 7.61 0.11
C GLY A 40 6.72 6.65 -0.90
N GLU A 41 5.73 5.88 -0.46
CA GLU A 41 5.10 4.81 -1.24
C GLU A 41 3.67 5.19 -1.61
N ILE A 42 3.28 4.94 -2.86
CA ILE A 42 1.90 5.02 -3.33
C ILE A 42 1.42 3.60 -3.64
N TYR A 43 0.24 3.28 -3.17
CA TYR A 43 -0.42 2.00 -3.37
C TYR A 43 -1.66 2.18 -4.22
N GLY A 44 -1.73 1.44 -5.32
CA GLY A 44 -3.00 1.19 -5.99
C GLY A 44 -3.78 0.18 -5.16
N VAL A 45 -4.99 0.52 -4.75
CA VAL A 45 -5.86 -0.36 -3.95
C VAL A 45 -7.22 -0.51 -4.61
N ARG A 46 -7.84 -1.67 -4.41
CA ARG A 46 -9.24 -1.92 -4.79
C ARG A 46 -10.10 -2.03 -3.55
N ARG A 47 -11.04 -1.12 -3.44
CA ARG A 47 -12.08 -1.12 -2.41
C ARG A 47 -12.99 -2.33 -2.54
N LEU A 48 -13.37 -2.88 -1.39
CA LEU A 48 -14.26 -4.05 -1.28
C LEU A 48 -15.65 -3.67 -0.76
N ASP A 49 -15.86 -2.41 -0.38
CA ASP A 49 -17.17 -1.88 -0.01
C ASP A 49 -17.96 -1.42 -1.24
N ASP A 50 -19.27 -1.19 -1.05
CA ASP A 50 -20.16 -0.71 -2.10
C ASP A 50 -19.90 0.78 -2.38
N CYS A 51 -19.00 1.04 -3.32
CA CYS A 51 -18.60 2.38 -3.71
C CYS A 51 -18.58 2.53 -5.25
N SER A 52 -18.84 3.75 -5.72
CA SER A 52 -18.82 4.07 -7.15
C SER A 52 -17.41 4.11 -7.73
N VAL A 53 -16.40 4.41 -6.91
CA VAL A 53 -14.99 4.47 -7.31
C VAL A 53 -14.23 3.36 -6.60
N ARG A 54 -14.07 2.24 -7.30
CA ARG A 54 -13.48 1.01 -6.75
C ARG A 54 -11.96 1.05 -6.63
N ASP A 55 -11.26 1.60 -7.61
CA ASP A 55 -9.80 1.58 -7.65
C ASP A 55 -9.24 2.97 -7.35
N LEU A 56 -8.31 3.04 -6.40
CA LEU A 56 -7.73 4.30 -5.89
C LEU A 56 -6.21 4.20 -5.82
N MET A 57 -5.53 5.34 -5.92
CA MET A 57 -4.10 5.47 -5.57
C MET A 57 -4.00 6.23 -4.25
N ILE A 58 -3.35 5.63 -3.25
CA ILE A 58 -3.32 6.15 -1.88
C ILE A 58 -1.89 6.11 -1.33
N LEU A 59 -1.50 7.13 -0.57
CA LEU A 59 -0.21 7.17 0.11
C LEU A 59 -0.13 6.08 1.19
N GLY A 60 0.99 5.36 1.24
CA GLY A 60 1.21 4.30 2.23
C GLY A 60 1.11 4.77 3.67
N GLU A 61 1.36 6.06 3.95
CA GLU A 61 1.33 6.64 5.30
C GLU A 61 -0.08 6.68 5.93
N VAL A 62 -1.13 6.74 5.11
CA VAL A 62 -2.53 6.79 5.59
C VAL A 62 -3.21 5.42 5.59
N LEU A 63 -2.53 4.40 5.07
CA LEU A 63 -2.99 3.02 5.07
C LEU A 63 -2.48 2.28 6.32
N LEU A 64 -3.31 1.35 6.79
CA LEU A 64 -3.03 0.38 7.85
C LEU A 64 -3.37 -1.03 7.36
N PRO A 65 -2.75 -2.09 7.90
CA PRO A 65 -3.26 -3.46 7.70
C PRO A 65 -4.72 -3.53 8.17
N ALA A 66 -5.59 -4.14 7.37
CA ALA A 66 -6.99 -4.39 7.73
C ALA A 66 -7.17 -5.74 8.42
#